data_AF-A0A0D2ZW13-F1
#
_entry.id   AF-A0A0D2ZW13-F1
#
_cell.length_a   1.000
_cell.length_b   1.000
_cell.length_c   1.000
_cell.angle_alpha   90.00
_cell.angle_beta   90.00
_cell.angle_gamma   90.00
#
_symmetry.space_group_name_H-M   'P 1'
#
loop_
_entity.id
_entity.type
_entity.pdbx_description
1 polymer ?
#
loop_
_entity_poly.entity_id
_entity_poly.type
_entity_poly.pdbx_seq_one_letter_code
_entity_poly.pdbx_strand_id
1 'polypeptide(L)'
;MKRNKSLLVFFISIIILVELSRGQNDRKTEVNVGVVTDVGTVLSDIEMRCISLSLADFYSSRPQFQTRLIPNIADSRNDVVGAAAA
;
A
#
# COMPACT_ATOMS: atom_id res chain seq x y z
N MET A 1 -34.48 1.34 -39.48
CA MET A 1 -34.31 1.15 -38.02
C MET A 1 -33.34 0.02 -37.59
N LYS A 2 -32.63 -0.67 -38.52
CA LYS A 2 -31.56 -1.64 -38.19
C LYS A 2 -30.15 -1.02 -38.17
N ARG A 3 -29.90 -0.03 -39.04
CA ARG A 3 -28.58 0.61 -39.22
C ARG A 3 -28.10 1.41 -38.00
N ASN A 4 -29.01 2.07 -37.28
CA ASN A 4 -28.71 2.80 -36.05
C ASN A 4 -28.40 1.88 -34.86
N LYS A 5 -29.01 0.70 -34.78
CA LYS A 5 -28.71 -0.30 -33.74
C LYS A 5 -27.30 -0.86 -33.88
N SER A 6 -26.87 -1.13 -35.12
CA SER A 6 -25.51 -1.59 -35.40
C SER A 6 -24.45 -0.53 -35.07
N LEU A 7 -24.71 0.74 -35.36
CA LEU A 7 -23.85 1.85 -34.95
C LEU A 7 -23.75 1.96 -33.42
N LEU A 8 -24.87 1.82 -32.71
CA LEU A 8 -24.90 1.91 -31.25
C LEU A 8 -24.08 0.78 -30.59
N VAL A 9 -24.16 -0.45 -31.12
CA VAL A 9 -23.32 -1.57 -30.66
C VAL A 9 -21.84 -1.30 -30.89
N PHE A 10 -21.48 -0.71 -32.03
CA PHE A 10 -20.10 -0.32 -32.32
C PHE A 10 -19.58 0.75 -31.34
N PHE A 11 -20.38 1.77 -31.03
CA PHE A 11 -20.03 2.78 -30.03
C PHE A 11 -19.82 2.18 -28.64
N ILE A 12 -20.70 1.27 -28.20
CA ILE A 12 -20.53 0.57 -26.91
C ILE A 12 -19.26 -0.28 -26.92
N SER A 13 -18.97 -0.99 -28.01
CA SER A 13 -17.75 -1.79 -28.14
C SER A 13 -16.48 -0.94 -28.04
N ILE A 14 -16.47 0.26 -28.64
CA ILE A 14 -15.33 1.19 -28.53
C ILE A 14 -15.18 1.71 -27.10
N ILE A 15 -16.27 2.08 -26.42
CA ILE A 15 -16.22 2.53 -25.02
C ILE A 15 -15.64 1.44 -24.12
N ILE A 16 -16.09 0.19 -24.27
CA ILE A 16 -15.55 -0.94 -23.51
C ILE A 16 -14.05 -1.13 -23.80
N LEU A 17 -13.62 -1.01 -25.06
CA LEU A 17 -12.21 -1.15 -25.44
C LEU A 17 -11.33 -0.05 -24.81
N VAL A 18 -11.84 1.19 -24.74
CA VAL A 18 -11.14 2.32 -24.09
C VAL A 18 -11.00 2.09 -22.59
N GLU A 19 -12.03 1.62 -21.89
CA GLU A 19 -11.95 1.33 -20.46
C GLU A 19 -11.01 0.15 -20.16
N LEU A 20 -10.99 -0.89 -21.00
CA LEU A 20 -10.03 -2.00 -20.90
C LEU A 20 -8.58 -1.55 -21.15
N SER A 21 -8.38 -0.52 -21.98
CA SER A 21 -7.05 0.02 -22.29
C SER A 21 -6.47 0.92 -21.20
N ARG A 22 -7.26 1.29 -20.18
CA ARG A 22 -6.76 2.01 -19.01
C ARG A 22 -5.89 1.07 -18.19
N GLY A 23 -4.58 1.11 -18.45
CA GLY A 23 -3.59 0.42 -17.62
C GLY A 23 -3.68 0.86 -16.16
N GLN A 24 -3.68 -0.11 -15.25
CA GLN A 24 -3.50 0.16 -13.83
C GLN A 24 -2.04 0.59 -13.63
N ASN A 25 -1.82 1.87 -13.32
CA ASN A 25 -0.52 2.32 -12.82
C ASN A 25 -0.33 1.77 -11.42
N ASP A 26 0.08 0.50 -11.35
CA ASP A 26 0.30 -0.27 -10.11
C ASP A 26 1.63 0.08 -9.43
N ARG A 27 2.26 1.20 -9.85
CA ARG A 27 3.50 1.67 -9.28
C ARG A 27 3.24 2.17 -7.86
N LYS A 28 3.43 1.27 -6.91
CA LYS A 28 3.42 1.62 -5.48
C LYS A 28 4.65 2.44 -5.16
N THR A 29 4.47 3.59 -4.52
CA THR A 29 5.57 4.42 -4.03
C THR A 29 5.94 3.93 -2.64
N GLU A 30 7.10 3.28 -2.51
CA GLU A 30 7.61 2.84 -1.22
C GLU A 30 8.19 4.01 -0.45
N VAL A 31 7.85 4.09 0.84
CA VAL A 31 8.36 5.09 1.77
C VAL A 31 8.95 4.34 2.95
N ASN A 32 10.27 4.42 3.08
CA ASN A 32 11.01 3.82 4.19
C ASN A 32 10.79 4.63 5.47
N VAL A 33 10.42 3.95 6.56
CA VAL A 33 10.17 4.56 7.86
C VAL A 33 11.03 3.84 8.89
N GLY A 34 11.93 4.56 9.57
CA GLY A 34 12.72 4.00 10.66
C GLY A 34 11.89 3.84 11.93
N VAL A 35 12.01 2.70 12.60
CA VAL A 35 11.42 2.41 13.90
C VAL A 35 12.52 1.93 14.83
N VAL A 36 12.83 2.72 15.86
CA VAL A 36 13.81 2.36 16.90
C VAL A 36 13.05 1.80 18.09
N THR A 37 13.36 0.57 18.50
CA THR A 37 12.70 -0.08 19.63
C THR A 37 13.60 -1.14 20.26
N ASP A 38 13.29 -1.55 21.49
CA ASP A 38 14.01 -2.61 22.20
C ASP A 38 13.52 -3.98 21.71
N VAL A 39 14.21 -4.51 20.70
CA VAL A 39 13.79 -5.73 20.00
C VAL A 39 13.82 -6.92 20.96
N GLY A 40 12.77 -7.73 20.91
CA GLY A 40 12.61 -8.91 21.78
C GLY A 40 11.97 -8.61 23.13
N THR A 41 11.58 -7.36 23.39
CA THR A 41 10.70 -7.04 24.52
C THR A 41 9.24 -7.29 24.17
N VAL A 42 8.43 -7.71 25.16
CA VAL A 42 6.99 -7.94 24.99
C VAL A 42 6.28 -6.70 24.45
N LEU A 43 6.70 -5.51 24.89
CA LEU A 43 6.14 -4.24 24.43
C LEU A 43 6.46 -4.00 22.95
N SER A 44 7.74 -4.11 22.55
CA SER A 44 8.17 -3.99 21.14
C SER A 44 7.38 -4.93 20.23
N ASP A 45 7.20 -6.19 20.64
CA ASP A 45 6.48 -7.18 19.83
C ASP A 45 5.02 -6.80 19.63
N ILE A 46 4.35 -6.29 20.67
CA ILE A 46 2.97 -5.82 20.60
C ILE A 46 2.87 -4.59 19.68
N GLU A 47 3.75 -3.61 19.85
CA GLU A 47 3.77 -2.39 19.05
C GLU A 47 4.00 -2.68 17.56
N MET A 48 5.00 -3.49 17.24
CA MET A 48 5.30 -3.90 15.87
C MET A 48 4.15 -4.69 15.24
N ARG A 49 3.47 -5.53 16.02
CA ARG A 49 2.28 -6.23 15.56
C ARG A 49 1.12 -5.27 15.26
N CYS A 50 0.89 -4.29 16.13
CA CYS A 50 -0.13 -3.25 15.93
C CYS A 50 0.15 -2.40 14.68
N ILE A 51 1.41 -2.01 14.46
CA ILE A 51 1.82 -1.30 13.25
C ILE A 51 1.48 -2.13 12.00
N SER A 52 1.91 -3.40 11.98
CA SER A 52 1.63 -4.30 10.85
C SER A 52 0.14 -4.48 10.57
N LEU A 53 -0.66 -4.69 11.62
CA LEU A 53 -2.12 -4.82 11.50
C LEU A 53 -2.78 -3.53 11.00
N SER A 54 -2.36 -2.37 11.52
CA SER A 54 -2.91 -1.08 11.10
C SER A 54 -2.60 -0.75 9.64
N LEU A 55 -1.39 -1.10 9.16
CA LEU A 55 -1.03 -0.94 7.75
C LEU A 55 -1.83 -1.88 6.85
N ALA A 56 -2.01 -3.14 7.26
CA ALA A 56 -2.83 -4.09 6.52
C ALA A 56 -4.29 -3.62 6.40
N ASP A 57 -4.89 -3.17 7.51
CA ASP A 57 -6.25 -2.63 7.53
C ASP A 57 -6.37 -1.37 6.66
N PHE A 58 -5.44 -0.42 6.81
CA PHE A 58 -5.44 0.81 6.03
C PHE A 58 -5.34 0.57 4.52
N TYR A 59 -4.43 -0.32 4.08
CA TYR A 59 -4.26 -0.59 2.65
C TYR A 59 -5.34 -1.50 2.07
N SER A 60 -5.96 -2.36 2.88
CA SER A 60 -7.10 -3.17 2.44
C SER A 60 -8.36 -2.32 2.22
N SER A 61 -8.60 -1.33 3.10
CA SER A 61 -9.76 -0.43 3.00
C SER A 61 -9.57 0.67 1.94
N ARG A 62 -8.35 0.92 1.47
CA ARG A 62 -8.00 2.01 0.54
C ARG A 62 -7.12 1.52 -0.62
N PRO A 63 -7.65 0.68 -1.52
CA PRO A 63 -6.86 0.12 -2.63
C PRO A 63 -6.30 1.19 -3.58
N GLN A 64 -6.92 2.37 -3.65
CA GLN A 64 -6.48 3.50 -4.47
C GLN A 64 -5.24 4.23 -3.95
N PHE A 65 -4.88 4.06 -2.67
CA PHE A 65 -3.65 4.62 -2.15
C PHE A 65 -2.46 3.83 -2.71
N GLN A 66 -1.55 4.51 -3.41
CA GLN A 66 -0.38 3.89 -4.03
C GLN A 66 0.86 3.90 -3.13
N THR A 67 0.90 4.76 -2.12
CA THR A 67 2.02 4.80 -1.15
C THR A 67 2.05 3.54 -0.30
N ARG A 68 3.23 2.97 -0.05
CA ARG A 68 3.44 1.84 0.85
C ARG A 68 4.52 2.19 1.86
N LEU A 69 4.15 2.27 3.14
CA LEU A 69 5.11 2.45 4.23
C LEU A 69 5.85 1.13 4.45
N ILE A 70 7.17 1.20 4.50
CA ILE A 70 8.09 0.09 4.74
C ILE A 70 8.79 0.36 6.08
N PRO A 71 8.32 -0.26 7.19
CA PRO A 71 8.97 -0.12 8.49
C PRO A 71 10.32 -0.83 8.49
N ASN A 72 11.37 -0.09 8.81
CA ASN A 72 12.73 -0.60 9.00
C ASN A 72 13.06 -0.52 10.50
N ILE A 73 13.29 -1.67 11.10
CA ILE A 73 13.45 -1.80 12.56
C ILE A 73 14.93 -1.70 12.90
N ALA A 74 15.26 -0.84 13.86
CA ALA A 74 16.58 -0.74 14.45
C ALA A 74 16.48 -1.00 15.96
N ASP A 75 17.34 -1.90 16.45
CA ASP A 75 17.32 -2.36 17.83
C ASP A 75 18.09 -1.40 18.75
N SER A 76 17.41 -0.79 19.72
CA SER A 76 18.04 0.07 20.72
C SER A 76 18.78 -0.70 21.81
N ARG A 77 18.62 -2.03 21.90
CA ARG A 77 19.32 -2.90 22.86
C ARG A 77 19.13 -2.49 24.32
N ASN A 78 17.98 -1.88 24.66
CA ASN A 78 17.67 -1.34 25.98
C ASN A 78 18.74 -0.35 26.48
N ASP A 79 19.33 0.40 25.54
CA ASP A 79 20.39 1.36 25.80
C ASP A 79 20.15 2.67 25.02
N VAL A 80 20.40 3.80 25.68
CA VAL A 80 20.21 5.13 25.09
C VAL A 80 21.23 5.43 23.99
N VAL A 81 22.45 4.88 24.10
CA VAL A 81 23.47 5.03 23.05
C VAL A 81 23.13 4.11 21.87
N GLY A 82 22.66 2.89 22.15
CA GLY A 82 22.06 2.01 21.15
C GLY A 82 20.92 2.67 20.37
N ALA A 83 19.99 3.32 21.07
CA ALA A 83 18.88 4.05 20.45
C ALA A 83 19.34 5.26 19.63
N ALA A 84 20.37 5.99 20.06
CA ALA A 84 20.88 7.15 19.34
C ALA A 84 21.72 6.78 18.10
N ALA A 85 22.29 5.57 18.08
CA ALA A 85 23.07 5.04 16.97
C ALA A 85 22.22 4.32 15.90
N ALA A 86 20.96 4.04 16.24
CA ALA A 86 19.98 3.34 15.41
C ALA A 86 19.44 4.20 14.25
#